data_AF-A0AB36RNG8-F1
#
_entry.id   AF-A0AB36RNG8-F1
#
_cell.length_a   1.000
_cell.length_b   1.000
_cell.length_c   1.000
_cell.angle_alpha   90.00
_cell.angle_beta   90.00
_cell.angle_gamma   90.00
#
_symmetry.space_group_name_H-M   'P 1'
#
loop_
_entity.id
_entity.type
_entity.pdbx_description
1 polymer ?
#
loop_
_entity_poly.entity_id
_entity_poly.type
_entity_poly.pdbx_seq_one_letter_code
_entity_poly.pdbx_strand_id
1 'polypeptide(L)'
;MLNARTTSKIDALLDTYAALREDNPEAIAEIARAEVAEAVYNSNAIENSTLTLEDTENILAGFTARAHDVREIFEAKNLAEVTEELIRGVGKLDANLILRLHGMLLRGINDDRAGRFRRRGEWVRVGAHMGANPEYVDRLVETIITEYYEDENYFIDRVTRFHAEFETIHLFSDGNGRVGRVIINQQLLELGAPPIIIPNKGKERHYYPVFRGYPVSGDYSALSTLIARQLIESLNKRITLITAPKVIRLSEWAKVNGVSGSVAANKAARGTIPAFRQRGTWMIDAHYGNDAEGSV
;
A
#
# COMPACT_ATOMS: atom_id res chain seq x y z
N MET A 1 -16.58 6.19 -7.11
CA MET A 1 -17.06 5.54 -5.88
C MET A 1 -17.20 4.05 -6.06
N LEU A 2 -16.92 3.27 -5.01
CA LEU A 2 -17.05 1.81 -5.03
C LEU A 2 -18.52 1.35 -5.07
N ASN A 3 -18.77 0.18 -5.65
CA ASN A 3 -20.10 -0.42 -5.64
C ASN A 3 -20.39 -1.16 -4.32
N ALA A 4 -21.66 -1.28 -3.96
CA ALA A 4 -22.11 -1.92 -2.72
C ALA A 4 -21.59 -3.35 -2.54
N ARG A 5 -21.48 -4.13 -3.62
CA ARG A 5 -20.93 -5.50 -3.56
C ARG A 5 -19.48 -5.51 -3.07
N THR A 6 -18.70 -4.50 -3.44
CA THR A 6 -17.28 -4.39 -3.07
C THR A 6 -17.15 -3.91 -1.63
N THR A 7 -17.92 -2.90 -1.22
CA THR A 7 -17.89 -2.38 0.15
C THR A 7 -18.37 -3.45 1.15
N SER A 8 -19.52 -4.09 0.92
CA SER A 8 -20.01 -5.16 1.82
C SER A 8 -19.04 -6.33 1.95
N LYS A 9 -18.26 -6.62 0.91
CA LYS A 9 -17.21 -7.64 0.99
C LYS A 9 -16.04 -7.20 1.86
N ILE A 10 -15.59 -5.96 1.70
CA ILE A 10 -14.50 -5.40 2.51
C ILE A 10 -14.95 -5.38 3.97
N ASP A 11 -16.18 -4.95 4.25
CA ASP A 11 -16.74 -4.91 5.60
C ASP A 11 -16.74 -6.30 6.25
N ALA A 12 -17.24 -7.33 5.55
CA ALA A 12 -17.23 -8.70 6.07
C ALA A 12 -15.81 -9.25 6.34
N LEU A 13 -14.83 -8.88 5.50
CA LEU A 13 -13.43 -9.25 5.71
C LEU A 13 -12.80 -8.47 6.86
N LEU A 14 -13.16 -7.20 7.05
CA LEU A 14 -12.72 -6.37 8.16
C LEU A 14 -13.26 -6.89 9.49
N ASP A 15 -14.53 -7.29 9.54
CA ASP A 15 -15.13 -7.88 10.75
C ASP A 15 -14.38 -9.16 11.16
N THR A 16 -14.13 -10.04 10.20
CA THR A 16 -13.34 -11.27 10.42
C THR A 16 -11.93 -10.95 10.88
N TYR A 17 -11.27 -9.99 10.21
CA TYR A 17 -9.93 -9.56 10.55
C TYR A 17 -9.86 -8.91 11.94
N ALA A 18 -10.84 -8.11 12.33
CA ALA A 18 -10.89 -7.44 13.63
C ALA A 18 -10.94 -8.47 14.76
N ALA A 19 -11.81 -9.49 14.65
CA ALA A 19 -11.86 -10.59 15.61
C ALA A 19 -10.51 -11.34 15.70
N LEU A 20 -9.94 -11.72 14.55
CA LEU A 20 -8.64 -12.41 14.53
C LEU A 20 -7.50 -11.55 15.08
N ARG A 21 -7.53 -10.23 14.87
CA ARG A 21 -6.53 -9.29 15.39
C ARG A 21 -6.58 -9.18 16.91
N GLU A 22 -7.78 -9.20 17.48
CA GLU A 22 -7.98 -9.20 18.94
C GLU A 22 -7.48 -10.52 19.56
N ASP A 23 -7.80 -11.66 18.93
CA ASP A 23 -7.40 -12.98 19.42
C ASP A 23 -5.92 -13.32 19.17
N ASN A 24 -5.31 -12.74 18.13
CA ASN A 24 -3.95 -13.08 17.67
C ASN A 24 -3.07 -11.85 17.39
N PRO A 25 -2.90 -10.92 18.35
CA PRO A 25 -2.22 -9.65 18.11
C PRO A 25 -0.74 -9.82 17.73
N GLU A 26 -0.04 -10.77 18.34
CA GLU A 26 1.36 -11.06 18.04
C GLU A 26 1.55 -11.61 16.64
N ALA A 27 0.69 -12.56 16.21
CA ALA A 27 0.75 -13.13 14.88
C ALA A 27 0.48 -12.07 13.80
N ILE A 28 -0.48 -11.18 14.02
CA ILE A 28 -0.75 -10.05 13.11
C ILE A 28 0.47 -9.11 13.00
N ALA A 29 1.11 -8.81 14.13
CA ALA A 29 2.31 -7.98 14.13
C ALA A 29 3.48 -8.63 13.38
N GLU A 30 3.69 -9.94 13.57
CA GLU A 30 4.72 -10.70 12.85
C GLU A 30 4.43 -10.79 11.34
N ILE A 31 3.17 -11.00 10.94
CA ILE A 31 2.78 -10.97 9.53
C ILE A 31 3.12 -9.60 8.92
N ALA A 32 2.82 -8.51 9.60
CA ALA A 32 3.14 -7.17 9.12
C ALA A 32 4.65 -6.92 9.04
N ARG A 33 5.43 -7.38 10.03
CA ARG A 33 6.91 -7.28 10.03
C ARG A 33 7.54 -8.08 8.88
N ALA A 34 7.07 -9.30 8.65
CA ALA A 34 7.55 -10.16 7.57
C ALA A 34 7.31 -9.56 6.17
N GLU A 35 6.37 -8.63 6.04
CA GLU A 35 6.03 -7.94 4.79
C GLU A 35 6.87 -6.69 4.52
N VAL A 36 7.65 -6.18 5.49
CA VAL A 36 8.36 -4.89 5.36
C VAL A 36 9.28 -4.88 4.14
N ALA A 37 10.07 -5.93 3.94
CA ALA A 37 10.97 -6.00 2.77
C ALA A 37 10.20 -6.01 1.44
N GLU A 38 9.08 -6.73 1.37
CA GLU A 38 8.23 -6.77 0.16
C GLU A 38 7.56 -5.40 -0.10
N ALA A 39 7.10 -4.72 0.95
CA ALA A 39 6.52 -3.39 0.86
C ALA A 39 7.53 -2.35 0.38
N VAL A 40 8.74 -2.35 0.95
CA VAL A 40 9.84 -1.45 0.59
C VAL A 40 10.27 -1.67 -0.85
N TYR A 41 10.53 -2.93 -1.24
CA TYR A 41 10.91 -3.29 -2.60
C TYR A 41 9.89 -2.79 -3.62
N ASN A 42 8.60 -3.07 -3.41
CA ASN A 42 7.56 -2.67 -4.34
C ASN A 42 7.44 -1.15 -4.45
N SER A 43 7.45 -0.44 -3.32
CA SER A 43 7.32 1.02 -3.30
C SER A 43 8.51 1.70 -3.97
N ASN A 44 9.75 1.28 -3.71
CA ASN A 44 10.93 1.88 -4.33
C ASN A 44 11.04 1.52 -5.83
N ALA A 45 10.68 0.29 -6.23
CA ALA A 45 10.66 -0.10 -7.63
C ALA A 45 9.60 0.65 -8.45
N ILE A 46 8.50 1.11 -7.83
CA ILE A 46 7.56 2.04 -8.47
C ILE A 46 8.25 3.35 -8.84
N GLU A 47 9.17 3.84 -8.00
CA GLU A 47 10.01 5.03 -8.27
C GLU A 47 11.27 4.72 -9.09
N ASN A 48 11.34 3.54 -9.72
CA ASN A 48 12.44 3.08 -10.58
C ASN A 48 13.74 2.70 -9.87
N SER A 49 13.67 2.33 -8.58
CA SER A 49 14.78 1.61 -7.96
C SER A 49 15.10 0.32 -8.70
N THR A 50 16.38 0.00 -8.79
CA THR A 50 16.97 -1.17 -9.43
C THR A 50 17.16 -2.36 -8.49
N LEU A 51 16.99 -2.15 -7.18
CA LEU A 51 17.13 -3.20 -6.16
C LEU A 51 16.12 -4.32 -6.38
N THR A 52 16.59 -5.57 -6.32
CA THR A 52 15.71 -6.73 -6.26
C THR A 52 15.11 -6.88 -4.85
N LEU A 53 14.12 -7.76 -4.70
CA LEU A 53 13.60 -8.13 -3.39
C LEU A 53 14.71 -8.74 -2.51
N GLU A 54 15.58 -9.57 -3.09
CA GLU A 54 16.71 -10.18 -2.39
C GLU A 54 17.73 -9.11 -1.95
N ASP A 55 18.03 -8.13 -2.81
CA ASP A 55 18.90 -7.01 -2.43
C ASP A 55 18.30 -6.22 -1.27
N THR A 56 16.99 -5.93 -1.32
CA THR A 56 16.27 -5.23 -0.26
C THR A 56 16.35 -6.01 1.06
N GLU A 57 16.06 -7.32 1.04
CA GLU A 57 16.17 -8.20 2.21
C GLU A 57 17.58 -8.20 2.81
N ASN A 58 18.60 -8.29 1.97
CA ASN A 58 20.00 -8.26 2.41
C ASN A 58 20.37 -6.91 3.04
N ILE A 59 19.95 -5.80 2.43
CA ILE A 59 20.18 -4.45 2.95
C ILE A 59 19.54 -4.27 4.33
N LEU A 60 18.30 -4.73 4.50
CA LEU A 60 17.58 -4.62 5.77
C LEU A 60 18.15 -5.56 6.85
N ALA A 61 18.70 -6.71 6.46
CA ALA A 61 19.42 -7.61 7.36
C ALA A 61 20.84 -7.12 7.72
N GLY A 62 21.28 -5.99 7.15
CA GLY A 62 22.61 -5.41 7.43
C GLY A 62 23.76 -6.06 6.67
N PHE A 63 23.48 -6.93 5.69
CA PHE A 63 24.51 -7.49 4.81
C PHE A 63 25.01 -6.43 3.82
N THR A 64 26.26 -6.57 3.40
CA THR A 64 26.87 -5.70 2.39
C THR A 64 26.10 -5.84 1.08
N ALA A 65 25.45 -4.75 0.66
CA ALA A 65 24.88 -4.64 -0.67
C ALA A 65 25.96 -4.93 -1.72
N ARG A 66 25.57 -5.56 -2.84
CA ARG A 66 26.40 -5.62 -4.06
C ARG A 66 26.70 -4.20 -4.55
N ALA A 67 27.41 -4.03 -5.67
CA ALA A 67 27.70 -2.71 -6.26
C ALA A 67 26.41 -1.96 -6.69
N HIS A 68 25.68 -1.41 -5.72
CA HIS A 68 24.43 -0.68 -5.84
C HIS A 68 24.67 0.79 -5.50
N ASP A 69 23.81 1.67 -5.99
CA ASP A 69 23.86 3.10 -5.64
C ASP A 69 23.62 3.27 -4.13
N VAL A 70 24.51 4.03 -3.48
CA VAL A 70 24.42 4.34 -2.04
C VAL A 70 23.06 4.97 -1.72
N ARG A 71 22.54 5.81 -2.61
CA ARG A 71 21.22 6.42 -2.47
C ARG A 71 20.13 5.36 -2.35
N GLU A 72 20.11 4.34 -3.20
CA GLU A 72 19.08 3.29 -3.16
C GLU A 72 19.13 2.48 -1.85
N ILE A 73 20.32 2.29 -1.28
CA ILE A 73 20.49 1.67 0.04
C ILE A 73 19.82 2.52 1.12
N PHE A 74 20.04 3.83 1.13
CA PHE A 74 19.35 4.74 2.05
C PHE A 74 17.84 4.76 1.80
N GLU A 75 17.39 4.79 0.55
CA GLU A 75 15.97 4.76 0.20
C GLU A 75 15.27 3.49 0.70
N ALA A 76 15.94 2.33 0.65
CA ALA A 76 15.42 1.08 1.21
C ALA A 76 15.37 1.12 2.74
N LYS A 77 16.46 1.50 3.41
CA LYS A 77 16.53 1.56 4.87
C LYS A 77 15.55 2.56 5.47
N ASN A 78 15.49 3.77 4.92
CA ASN A 78 14.62 4.83 5.41
C ASN A 78 13.15 4.45 5.25
N LEU A 79 12.76 3.88 4.11
CA LEU A 79 11.38 3.44 3.91
C LEU A 79 11.01 2.26 4.82
N ALA A 80 11.95 1.35 5.12
CA ALA A 80 11.73 0.28 6.08
C ALA A 80 11.47 0.85 7.48
N GLU A 81 12.28 1.80 7.95
CA GLU A 81 12.10 2.45 9.25
C GLU A 81 10.75 3.17 9.35
N VAL A 82 10.35 3.89 8.30
CA VAL A 82 9.02 4.53 8.20
C VAL A 82 7.90 3.48 8.26
N THR A 83 8.04 2.37 7.53
CA THR A 83 7.03 1.30 7.49
C THR A 83 6.89 0.63 8.86
N GLU A 84 7.99 0.38 9.54
CA GLU A 84 7.99 -0.17 10.91
C GLU A 84 7.41 0.79 11.94
N GLU A 85 7.66 2.10 11.80
CA GLU A 85 7.04 3.11 12.66
C GLU A 85 5.51 3.12 12.48
N LEU A 86 5.01 3.02 11.25
CA LEU A 86 3.57 2.88 11.00
C LEU A 86 2.99 1.63 11.68
N ILE A 87 3.65 0.48 11.54
CA ILE A 87 3.20 -0.79 12.14
C ILE A 87 3.18 -0.71 13.68
N ARG A 88 4.13 0.01 14.29
CA ARG A 88 4.15 0.26 15.74
C ARG A 88 3.03 1.19 16.22
N GLY A 89 2.40 1.90 15.29
CA GLY A 89 1.33 2.84 15.56
C GLY A 89 1.83 4.28 15.49
N VAL A 90 1.16 5.06 14.65
CA VAL A 90 1.30 6.50 14.57
C VAL A 90 -0.04 7.16 14.85
N GLY A 91 -0.01 8.40 15.33
CA GLY A 91 -1.24 9.15 15.65
C GLY A 91 -2.06 9.51 14.41
N LYS A 92 -3.04 10.39 14.64
CA LYS A 92 -3.86 10.98 13.57
C LYS A 92 -2.99 11.68 12.52
N LEU A 93 -3.46 11.66 11.29
CA LEU A 93 -2.82 12.37 10.20
C LEU A 93 -2.92 13.89 10.43
N ASP A 94 -1.78 14.54 10.51
CA ASP A 94 -1.67 15.99 10.46
C ASP A 94 -0.45 16.40 9.60
N ALA A 95 -0.31 17.71 9.36
CA ALA A 95 0.82 18.21 8.58
C ALA A 95 2.18 17.84 9.22
N ASN A 96 2.27 17.83 10.56
CA ASN A 96 3.50 17.49 11.27
C ASN A 96 3.90 16.02 11.07
N LEU A 97 2.95 15.09 11.09
CA LEU A 97 3.17 13.68 10.80
C LEU A 97 3.61 13.49 9.36
N ILE A 98 2.96 14.16 8.40
CA ILE A 98 3.35 14.13 6.98
C ILE A 98 4.80 14.60 6.80
N LEU A 99 5.16 15.73 7.43
CA LEU A 99 6.53 16.25 7.41
C LEU A 99 7.53 15.31 8.11
N ARG A 100 7.16 14.71 9.26
CA ARG A 100 8.02 13.77 9.97
C ARG A 100 8.33 12.53 9.14
N LEU A 101 7.30 11.91 8.56
CA LEU A 101 7.44 10.73 7.71
C LEU A 101 8.29 11.03 6.47
N HIS A 102 8.08 12.19 5.83
CA HIS A 102 8.93 12.65 4.73
C HIS A 102 10.39 12.91 5.18
N GLY A 103 10.57 13.48 6.37
CA GLY A 103 11.89 13.72 6.96
C GLY A 103 12.68 12.44 7.17
N MET A 104 12.05 11.41 7.74
CA MET A 104 12.64 10.08 7.87
C MET A 104 13.00 9.48 6.51
N LEU A 105 12.11 9.64 5.52
CA LEU A 105 12.28 9.08 4.19
C LEU A 105 13.51 9.66 3.45
N LEU A 106 13.76 10.96 3.56
CA LEU A 106 14.87 11.65 2.88
C LEU A 106 16.15 11.82 3.71
N ARG A 107 16.16 11.40 4.98
CA ARG A 107 17.33 11.52 5.86
C ARG A 107 18.57 10.85 5.27
N GLY A 108 19.67 11.57 5.16
CA GLY A 108 20.92 11.08 4.55
C GLY A 108 20.88 10.96 3.02
N ILE A 109 19.77 11.34 2.37
CA ILE A 109 19.62 11.41 0.91
C ILE A 109 19.61 12.87 0.47
N ASN A 110 18.79 13.68 1.11
CA ASN A 110 18.68 15.11 0.84
C ASN A 110 18.20 15.87 2.08
N ASP A 111 19.10 16.06 3.05
CA ASP A 111 18.77 16.66 4.35
C ASP A 111 18.28 18.11 4.25
N ASP A 112 18.71 18.87 3.23
CA ASP A 112 18.18 20.23 3.00
C ASP A 112 16.68 20.21 2.71
N ARG A 113 16.17 19.14 2.10
CA ARG A 113 14.76 19.02 1.67
C ARG A 113 13.92 18.11 2.54
N ALA A 114 14.56 17.32 3.40
CA ALA A 114 13.89 16.40 4.30
C ALA A 114 12.93 17.14 5.24
N GLY A 115 11.70 16.63 5.35
CA GLY A 115 10.71 17.09 6.33
C GLY A 115 10.22 18.54 6.19
N ARG A 116 10.24 19.10 4.98
CA ARG A 116 9.62 20.40 4.67
C ARG A 116 8.92 20.39 3.33
N PHE A 117 7.87 21.20 3.17
CA PHE A 117 7.24 21.42 1.86
C PHE A 117 8.14 22.23 0.92
N ARG A 118 7.75 22.26 -0.36
CA ARG A 118 8.39 23.09 -1.38
C ARG A 118 8.22 24.57 -1.08
N ARG A 119 9.29 25.34 -1.24
CA ARG A 119 9.32 26.80 -1.05
C ARG A 119 9.13 27.55 -2.36
N ARG A 120 8.88 28.87 -2.28
CA ARG A 120 8.78 29.75 -3.44
C ARG A 120 9.94 29.53 -4.41
N GLY A 121 9.63 29.25 -5.67
CA GLY A 121 10.61 28.96 -6.73
C GLY A 121 10.94 27.47 -6.90
N GLU A 122 10.61 26.60 -5.94
CA GLU A 122 10.78 25.15 -6.05
C GLU A 122 9.58 24.53 -6.80
N TRP A 123 9.50 24.78 -8.10
CA TRP A 123 8.46 24.21 -8.97
C TRP A 123 8.79 22.78 -9.40
N VAL A 124 7.77 21.91 -9.47
CA VAL A 124 7.91 20.50 -9.85
C VAL A 124 6.94 20.13 -10.97
N ARG A 125 7.39 19.22 -11.84
CA ARG A 125 6.58 18.62 -12.90
C ARG A 125 6.07 17.26 -12.44
N VAL A 126 4.78 17.02 -12.61
CA VAL A 126 4.09 15.75 -12.33
C VAL A 126 3.56 15.20 -13.66
N GLY A 127 4.32 14.28 -14.26
CA GLY A 127 4.03 13.78 -15.60
C GLY A 127 4.02 14.91 -16.63
N ALA A 128 2.84 15.22 -17.17
CA ALA A 128 2.62 16.28 -18.17
C ALA A 128 2.16 17.63 -17.58
N HIS A 129 1.96 17.73 -16.27
CA HIS A 129 1.44 18.92 -15.60
C HIS A 129 2.42 19.48 -14.57
N MET A 130 2.18 20.70 -14.09
CA MET A 130 2.89 21.27 -12.94
C MET A 130 2.17 20.87 -11.66
N GLY A 131 2.91 20.58 -10.60
CA GLY A 131 2.34 20.50 -9.26
C GLY A 131 1.79 21.86 -8.80
N ALA A 132 1.14 21.90 -7.65
CA ALA A 132 0.59 23.14 -7.11
C ALA A 132 1.68 24.21 -6.91
N ASN A 133 1.27 25.48 -6.99
CA ASN A 133 2.15 26.61 -6.69
C ASN A 133 2.71 26.43 -5.27
N PRO A 134 4.05 26.40 -5.10
CA PRO A 134 4.68 26.15 -3.80
C PRO A 134 4.25 27.15 -2.71
N GLU A 135 3.85 28.37 -3.06
CA GLU A 135 3.39 29.37 -2.09
C GLU A 135 2.05 29.01 -1.41
N TYR A 136 1.30 28.06 -1.96
CA TYR A 136 0.00 27.63 -1.43
C TYR A 136 0.02 26.21 -0.85
N VAL A 137 1.16 25.50 -0.87
CA VAL A 137 1.21 24.10 -0.46
C VAL A 137 0.78 23.93 1.00
N ASP A 138 1.26 24.76 1.94
CA ASP A 138 0.87 24.68 3.35
C ASP A 138 -0.66 24.69 3.52
N ARG A 139 -1.32 25.68 2.92
CA ARG A 139 -2.78 25.84 2.97
C ARG A 139 -3.51 24.67 2.31
N LEU A 140 -3.05 24.23 1.14
CA LEU A 140 -3.68 23.13 0.41
C LEU A 140 -3.61 21.83 1.21
N VAL A 141 -2.50 21.59 1.92
CA VAL A 141 -2.33 20.42 2.79
C VAL A 141 -3.32 20.45 3.95
N GLU A 142 -3.45 21.60 4.63
CA GLU A 142 -4.44 21.77 5.69
C GLU A 142 -5.88 21.55 5.17
N THR A 143 -6.18 22.04 3.96
CA THR A 143 -7.48 21.82 3.31
C THR A 143 -7.75 20.34 3.08
N ILE A 144 -6.84 19.60 2.44
CA ILE A 144 -7.10 18.18 2.13
C ILE A 144 -7.15 17.30 3.38
N ILE A 145 -6.45 17.66 4.46
CA ILE A 145 -6.55 16.98 5.75
C ILE A 145 -7.93 17.23 6.37
N THR A 146 -8.40 18.47 6.35
CA THR A 146 -9.73 18.83 6.86
C THR A 146 -10.82 18.11 6.06
N GLU A 147 -10.75 18.19 4.72
CA GLU A 147 -11.67 17.49 3.84
C GLU A 147 -11.65 15.98 4.08
N TYR A 148 -10.48 15.37 4.31
CA TYR A 148 -10.40 13.96 4.68
C TYR A 148 -11.20 13.66 5.94
N TYR A 149 -11.00 14.38 7.04
CA TYR A 149 -11.70 14.07 8.29
C TYR A 149 -13.21 14.41 8.28
N GLU A 150 -13.64 15.31 7.40
CA GLU A 150 -15.05 15.68 7.22
C GLU A 150 -15.79 14.84 6.17
N ASP A 151 -15.06 14.09 5.32
CA ASP A 151 -15.66 13.30 4.25
C ASP A 151 -16.41 12.07 4.81
N GLU A 152 -17.73 12.04 4.66
CA GLU A 152 -18.61 10.95 5.10
C GLU A 152 -18.71 9.77 4.11
N ASN A 153 -18.02 9.83 2.96
CA ASN A 153 -18.02 8.72 2.01
C ASN A 153 -17.38 7.46 2.62
N TYR A 154 -17.59 6.33 1.94
CA TYR A 154 -16.97 5.07 2.32
C TYR A 154 -15.45 5.24 2.45
N PHE A 155 -14.85 4.69 3.50
CA PHE A 155 -13.50 5.07 3.92
C PHE A 155 -12.42 4.89 2.84
N ILE A 156 -12.56 3.89 1.96
CA ILE A 156 -11.64 3.71 0.83
C ILE A 156 -11.74 4.87 -0.15
N ASP A 157 -12.93 5.37 -0.45
CA ASP A 157 -13.12 6.52 -1.34
C ASP A 157 -12.50 7.79 -0.71
N ARG A 158 -12.68 8.00 0.60
CA ARG A 158 -12.04 9.10 1.36
C ARG A 158 -10.50 9.01 1.34
N VAL A 159 -9.92 7.85 1.66
CA VAL A 159 -8.45 7.59 1.60
C VAL A 159 -7.92 7.82 0.18
N THR A 160 -8.67 7.33 -0.81
CA THR A 160 -8.31 7.44 -2.21
C THR A 160 -8.30 8.90 -2.68
N ARG A 161 -9.36 9.66 -2.35
CA ARG A 161 -9.47 11.07 -2.70
C ARG A 161 -8.33 11.88 -2.11
N PHE A 162 -8.01 11.66 -0.83
CA PHE A 162 -6.84 12.29 -0.20
C PHE A 162 -5.55 11.98 -0.97
N HIS A 163 -5.31 10.72 -1.34
CA HIS A 163 -4.11 10.35 -2.09
C HIS A 163 -4.07 11.01 -3.49
N ALA A 164 -5.22 11.10 -4.17
CA ALA A 164 -5.31 11.74 -5.48
C ALA A 164 -5.01 13.25 -5.40
N GLU A 165 -5.54 13.94 -4.38
CA GLU A 165 -5.21 15.34 -4.10
C GLU A 165 -3.73 15.52 -3.73
N PHE A 166 -3.21 14.67 -2.85
CA PHE A 166 -1.81 14.69 -2.43
C PHE A 166 -0.86 14.59 -3.64
N GLU A 167 -1.10 13.65 -4.56
CA GLU A 167 -0.30 13.50 -5.77
C GLU A 167 -0.43 14.69 -6.73
N THR A 168 -1.61 15.33 -6.77
CA THR A 168 -1.89 16.51 -7.59
C THR A 168 -1.19 17.76 -7.05
N ILE A 169 -1.22 17.98 -5.73
CA ILE A 169 -0.53 19.08 -5.05
C ILE A 169 0.98 18.90 -5.18
N HIS A 170 1.46 17.66 -5.02
CA HIS A 170 2.87 17.29 -5.09
C HIS A 170 3.72 18.13 -4.14
N LEU A 171 3.52 17.89 -2.85
CA LEU A 171 3.92 18.77 -1.74
C LEU A 171 5.44 18.97 -1.63
N PHE A 172 6.21 17.96 -2.03
CA PHE A 172 7.65 17.86 -1.83
C PHE A 172 8.42 17.94 -3.15
N SER A 173 9.71 18.22 -3.08
CA SER A 173 10.58 18.22 -4.27
C SER A 173 10.94 16.81 -4.76
N ASP A 174 10.85 15.82 -3.87
CA ASP A 174 11.22 14.42 -4.07
C ASP A 174 10.43 13.58 -3.06
N GLY A 175 10.29 12.27 -3.29
CA GLY A 175 9.68 11.35 -2.34
C GLY A 175 8.15 11.34 -2.30
N ASN A 176 7.46 12.18 -3.09
CA ASN A 176 5.99 12.28 -3.08
C ASN A 176 5.31 10.91 -3.24
N GLY A 177 5.63 10.15 -4.28
CA GLY A 177 4.99 8.85 -4.50
C GLY A 177 5.16 7.87 -3.34
N ARG A 178 6.36 7.85 -2.72
CA ARG A 178 6.63 6.99 -1.55
C ARG A 178 5.88 7.46 -0.32
N VAL A 179 5.91 8.75 0.00
CA VAL A 179 5.17 9.33 1.12
C VAL A 179 3.66 9.17 0.91
N GLY A 180 3.14 9.34 -0.30
CA GLY A 180 1.74 9.13 -0.62
C GLY A 180 1.27 7.71 -0.32
N ARG A 181 2.06 6.69 -0.69
CA ARG A 181 1.80 5.27 -0.35
C ARG A 181 1.92 4.99 1.16
N VAL A 182 2.87 5.63 1.84
CA VAL A 182 3.00 5.58 3.30
C VAL A 182 1.76 6.17 3.97
N ILE A 183 1.24 7.32 3.49
CA ILE A 183 0.04 7.95 4.05
C ILE A 183 -1.20 7.08 3.82
N ILE A 184 -1.36 6.43 2.66
CA ILE A 184 -2.43 5.44 2.48
C ILE A 184 -2.39 4.39 3.60
N ASN A 185 -1.22 3.82 3.87
CA ASN A 185 -1.08 2.82 4.92
C ASN A 185 -1.28 3.39 6.33
N GLN A 186 -0.86 4.62 6.61
CA GLN A 186 -1.16 5.29 7.87
C GLN A 186 -2.68 5.42 8.07
N GLN A 187 -3.41 5.90 7.06
CA GLN A 187 -4.86 6.09 7.15
C GLN A 187 -5.60 4.76 7.30
N LEU A 188 -5.17 3.71 6.60
CA LEU A 188 -5.74 2.37 6.76
C LEU A 188 -5.53 1.84 8.18
N LEU A 189 -4.32 2.00 8.74
CA LEU A 189 -4.01 1.59 10.10
C LEU A 189 -4.82 2.36 11.14
N GLU A 190 -4.98 3.69 10.98
CA GLU A 190 -5.85 4.54 11.82
C GLU A 190 -7.30 4.04 11.81
N LEU A 191 -7.78 3.57 10.66
CA LEU A 191 -9.12 2.99 10.48
C LEU A 191 -9.22 1.51 10.90
N GLY A 192 -8.16 0.95 11.48
CA GLY A 192 -8.12 -0.44 11.94
C GLY A 192 -7.95 -1.49 10.84
N ALA A 193 -7.76 -1.09 9.59
CA ALA A 193 -7.47 -1.96 8.46
C ALA A 193 -5.96 -2.29 8.38
N PRO A 194 -5.57 -3.41 7.75
CA PRO A 194 -4.17 -3.74 7.56
C PRO A 194 -3.51 -2.88 6.47
N PRO A 195 -2.17 -2.72 6.50
CA PRO A 195 -1.44 -2.05 5.43
C PRO A 195 -1.56 -2.84 4.12
N ILE A 196 -1.43 -2.12 3.01
CA ILE A 196 -1.45 -2.69 1.66
C ILE A 196 -0.08 -2.55 0.99
N ILE A 197 0.17 -3.44 0.02
CA ILE A 197 1.33 -3.38 -0.87
C ILE A 197 0.80 -3.18 -2.29
N ILE A 198 1.24 -2.11 -2.96
CA ILE A 198 0.94 -1.90 -4.38
C ILE A 198 2.05 -2.57 -5.20
N PRO A 199 1.76 -3.59 -6.00
CA PRO A 199 2.80 -4.28 -6.75
C PRO A 199 3.45 -3.37 -7.78
N ASN A 200 4.79 -3.36 -7.85
CA ASN A 200 5.52 -2.64 -8.92
C ASN A 200 5.28 -3.29 -10.30
N LYS A 201 5.03 -4.60 -10.31
CA LYS A 201 4.90 -5.39 -11.54
C LYS A 201 3.66 -4.92 -12.32
N GLY A 202 3.89 -4.35 -13.49
CA GLY A 202 2.82 -3.82 -14.35
C GLY A 202 2.32 -2.45 -13.91
N LYS A 203 3.11 -1.68 -13.16
CA LYS A 203 2.81 -0.31 -12.74
C LYS A 203 2.37 0.60 -13.89
N GLU A 204 2.91 0.42 -15.09
CA GLU A 204 2.55 1.19 -16.30
C GLU A 204 1.12 0.90 -16.77
N ARG A 205 0.62 -0.31 -16.52
CA ARG A 205 -0.73 -0.74 -16.95
C ARG A 205 -1.77 -0.59 -15.85
N HIS A 206 -1.37 -0.71 -14.59
CA HIS A 206 -2.30 -0.86 -13.48
C HIS A 206 -2.22 0.26 -12.45
N TYR A 207 -1.06 0.88 -12.24
CA TYR A 207 -0.88 1.92 -11.23
C TYR A 207 -0.89 3.32 -11.87
N TYR A 208 0.08 3.68 -12.69
CA TYR A 208 0.15 5.04 -13.28
C TYR A 208 -1.12 5.50 -14.00
N PRO A 209 -1.85 4.64 -14.75
CA PRO A 209 -3.06 5.08 -15.42
C PRO A 209 -4.18 5.59 -14.51
N VAL A 210 -4.22 5.18 -13.23
CA VAL A 210 -5.31 5.53 -12.32
C VAL A 210 -5.29 7.00 -11.91
N PHE A 211 -4.14 7.67 -12.04
CA PHE A 211 -3.98 9.09 -11.73
C PHE A 211 -4.38 10.02 -12.88
N ARG A 212 -4.65 9.49 -14.10
CA ARG A 212 -4.91 10.33 -15.28
C ARG A 212 -6.28 11.02 -15.24
N GLY A 213 -7.28 10.41 -14.61
CA GLY A 213 -8.64 10.95 -14.56
C GLY A 213 -8.79 12.12 -13.59
N TYR A 214 -8.06 12.08 -12.47
CA TYR A 214 -8.29 13.01 -11.36
C TYR A 214 -8.03 14.48 -11.72
N PRO A 215 -6.87 14.86 -12.32
CA PRO A 215 -6.61 16.27 -12.63
C PRO A 215 -7.55 16.87 -13.68
N VAL A 216 -8.27 16.05 -14.44
CA VAL A 216 -9.14 16.48 -15.54
C VAL A 216 -10.61 16.56 -15.11
N SER A 217 -11.10 15.54 -14.39
CA SER A 217 -12.52 15.39 -14.08
C SER A 217 -12.80 15.12 -12.60
N GLY A 218 -11.78 15.13 -11.74
CA GLY A 218 -11.91 14.70 -10.35
C GLY A 218 -12.23 13.21 -10.19
N ASP A 219 -12.10 12.40 -11.24
CA ASP A 219 -12.42 10.98 -11.17
C ASP A 219 -11.25 10.18 -10.59
N TYR A 220 -11.48 9.59 -9.43
CA TYR A 220 -10.56 8.69 -8.72
C TYR A 220 -11.08 7.25 -8.64
N SER A 221 -12.14 6.89 -9.35
CA SER A 221 -12.81 5.58 -9.23
C SER A 221 -11.89 4.39 -9.57
N ALA A 222 -10.98 4.58 -10.53
CA ALA A 222 -9.97 3.59 -10.88
C ALA A 222 -8.96 3.36 -9.73
N LEU A 223 -8.56 4.44 -9.05
CA LEU A 223 -7.68 4.37 -7.89
C LEU A 223 -8.40 3.72 -6.69
N SER A 224 -9.68 4.05 -6.45
CA SER A 224 -10.48 3.42 -5.39
C SER A 224 -10.56 1.91 -5.61
N THR A 225 -10.78 1.49 -6.86
CA THR A 225 -10.83 0.08 -7.24
C THR A 225 -9.47 -0.61 -7.02
N LEU A 226 -8.36 0.07 -7.29
CA LEU A 226 -7.03 -0.47 -7.04
C LEU A 226 -6.77 -0.65 -5.54
N ILE A 227 -7.02 0.38 -4.73
CA ILE A 227 -6.83 0.36 -3.28
C ILE A 227 -7.73 -0.70 -2.63
N ALA A 228 -9.01 -0.77 -3.02
CA ALA A 228 -9.94 -1.79 -2.57
C ALA A 228 -9.43 -3.22 -2.86
N ARG A 229 -8.87 -3.45 -4.06
CA ARG A 229 -8.31 -4.77 -4.40
C ARG A 229 -7.08 -5.12 -3.55
N GLN A 230 -6.18 -4.16 -3.32
CA GLN A 230 -5.03 -4.42 -2.46
C GLN A 230 -5.44 -4.64 -1.00
N LEU A 231 -6.46 -3.94 -0.52
CA LEU A 231 -7.00 -4.18 0.82
C LEU A 231 -7.64 -5.57 0.94
N ILE A 232 -8.46 -5.98 -0.03
CA ILE A 232 -9.03 -7.34 -0.06
C ILE A 232 -7.92 -8.39 -0.07
N GLU A 233 -6.87 -8.18 -0.86
CA GLU A 233 -5.71 -9.09 -0.90
C GLU A 233 -5.00 -9.16 0.46
N SER A 234 -4.77 -8.01 1.10
CA SER A 234 -4.14 -7.90 2.43
C SER A 234 -4.96 -8.57 3.54
N LEU A 235 -6.29 -8.37 3.53
CA LEU A 235 -7.22 -9.01 4.46
C LEU A 235 -7.25 -10.53 4.26
N ASN A 236 -7.39 -11.00 3.01
CA ASN A 236 -7.36 -12.43 2.71
C ASN A 236 -6.05 -13.07 3.17
N LYS A 237 -4.91 -12.39 2.98
CA LYS A 237 -3.61 -12.87 3.44
C LYS A 237 -3.58 -13.09 4.94
N ARG A 238 -3.94 -12.07 5.71
CA ARG A 238 -3.93 -12.11 7.19
C ARG A 238 -4.89 -13.17 7.73
N ILE A 239 -6.11 -13.20 7.21
CA ILE A 239 -7.12 -14.21 7.59
C ILE A 239 -6.58 -15.61 7.28
N THR A 240 -6.15 -15.85 6.04
CA THR A 240 -5.70 -17.19 5.61
C THR A 240 -4.46 -17.64 6.38
N LEU A 241 -3.49 -16.77 6.65
CA LEU A 241 -2.28 -17.14 7.39
C LEU A 241 -2.57 -17.51 8.85
N ILE A 242 -3.66 -17.01 9.44
CA ILE A 242 -4.08 -17.36 10.79
C ILE A 242 -4.96 -18.61 10.80
N THR A 243 -5.91 -18.70 9.87
CA THR A 243 -6.98 -19.71 9.95
C THR A 243 -6.70 -20.98 9.15
N ALA A 244 -5.86 -20.93 8.11
CA ALA A 244 -5.66 -22.07 7.23
C ALA A 244 -4.61 -23.04 7.80
N PRO A 245 -4.90 -24.35 7.85
CA PRO A 245 -3.93 -25.34 8.30
C PRO A 245 -2.76 -25.52 7.32
N LYS A 246 -2.98 -25.19 6.03
CA LYS A 246 -1.98 -25.31 4.98
C LYS A 246 -2.19 -24.29 3.88
N VAL A 247 -1.18 -23.48 3.62
CA VAL A 247 -1.14 -22.52 2.50
C VAL A 247 -0.27 -23.08 1.39
N ILE A 248 -0.80 -23.11 0.15
CA ILE A 248 -0.10 -23.61 -1.04
C ILE A 248 -0.13 -22.58 -2.18
N ARG A 249 0.66 -22.82 -3.23
CA ARG A 249 0.60 -21.99 -4.44
C ARG A 249 -0.77 -22.15 -5.10
N LEU A 250 -1.33 -21.04 -5.57
CA LEU A 250 -2.62 -21.04 -6.28
C LEU A 250 -2.61 -21.96 -7.51
N SER A 251 -1.47 -22.07 -8.20
CA SER A 251 -1.30 -22.99 -9.33
C SER A 251 -1.44 -24.46 -8.94
N GLU A 252 -1.01 -24.82 -7.72
CA GLU A 252 -1.14 -26.17 -7.17
C GLU A 252 -2.59 -26.44 -6.78
N TRP A 253 -3.21 -25.51 -6.04
CA TRP A 253 -4.65 -25.58 -5.71
C TRP A 253 -5.51 -25.71 -6.96
N ALA A 254 -5.21 -24.93 -8.01
CA ALA A 254 -5.94 -24.97 -9.27
C ALA A 254 -5.84 -26.33 -9.95
N LYS A 255 -4.65 -26.95 -9.95
CA LYS A 255 -4.43 -28.30 -10.50
C LYS A 255 -5.23 -29.36 -9.75
N VAL A 256 -5.23 -29.33 -8.41
CA VAL A 256 -5.96 -30.29 -7.56
C VAL A 256 -7.47 -30.17 -7.77
N ASN A 257 -7.99 -28.95 -7.94
CA ASN A 257 -9.42 -28.68 -8.08
C ASN A 257 -9.90 -28.66 -9.55
N GLY A 258 -9.09 -29.09 -10.51
CA GLY A 258 -9.45 -29.10 -11.93
C GLY A 258 -9.76 -27.71 -12.52
N VAL A 259 -9.26 -26.64 -11.92
CA VAL A 259 -9.43 -25.25 -12.38
C VAL A 259 -8.25 -24.86 -13.26
N SER A 260 -8.50 -24.22 -14.40
CA SER A 260 -7.42 -23.68 -15.22
C SER A 260 -6.62 -22.62 -14.44
N GLY A 261 -5.29 -22.64 -14.58
CA GLY A 261 -4.42 -21.67 -13.91
C GLY A 261 -4.73 -20.22 -14.26
N SER A 262 -5.14 -19.92 -15.50
CA SER A 262 -5.54 -18.57 -15.91
C SER A 262 -6.87 -18.15 -15.28
N VAL A 263 -7.83 -19.07 -15.16
CA VAL A 263 -9.11 -18.82 -14.48
C VAL A 263 -8.86 -18.55 -12.99
N ALA A 264 -8.03 -19.37 -12.33
CA ALA A 264 -7.67 -19.18 -10.93
C ALA A 264 -6.97 -17.83 -10.70
N ALA A 265 -5.98 -17.49 -11.52
CA ALA A 265 -5.28 -16.20 -11.44
C ALA A 265 -6.23 -15.00 -11.65
N ASN A 266 -7.18 -15.10 -12.60
CA ASN A 266 -8.19 -14.06 -12.82
C ASN A 266 -9.19 -13.93 -11.66
N LYS A 267 -9.52 -15.04 -10.97
CA LYS A 267 -10.34 -15.01 -9.75
C LYS A 267 -9.57 -14.35 -8.60
N ALA A 268 -8.30 -14.72 -8.41
CA ALA A 268 -7.42 -14.12 -7.41
C ALA A 268 -7.22 -12.61 -7.64
N ALA A 269 -6.90 -12.20 -8.86
CA ALA A 269 -6.71 -10.78 -9.19
C ALA A 269 -7.99 -9.93 -9.06
N ARG A 270 -9.18 -10.53 -9.20
CA ARG A 270 -10.47 -9.89 -8.92
C ARG A 270 -10.88 -10.01 -7.45
N GLY A 271 -10.06 -10.66 -6.62
CA GLY A 271 -10.32 -10.96 -5.23
C GLY A 271 -11.50 -11.89 -5.01
N THR A 272 -12.03 -12.61 -6.00
CA THR A 272 -13.25 -13.44 -5.85
C THR A 272 -13.03 -14.75 -5.10
N ILE A 273 -11.78 -15.10 -4.82
CA ILE A 273 -11.34 -16.21 -3.97
C ILE A 273 -10.34 -15.63 -2.95
N PRO A 274 -10.12 -16.24 -1.77
CA PRO A 274 -9.24 -15.73 -0.72
C PRO A 274 -7.77 -16.02 -1.04
N ALA A 275 -7.36 -15.73 -2.27
CA ALA A 275 -5.97 -15.81 -2.69
C ALA A 275 -5.27 -14.48 -2.45
N PHE A 276 -3.97 -14.55 -2.19
CA PHE A 276 -3.13 -13.40 -1.91
C PHE A 276 -1.72 -13.60 -2.46
N ARG A 277 -0.95 -12.53 -2.66
CA ARG A 277 0.46 -12.66 -3.02
C ARG A 277 1.36 -12.74 -1.79
N GLN A 278 2.37 -13.59 -1.91
CA GLN A 278 3.52 -13.63 -1.03
C GLN A 278 4.76 -13.67 -1.92
N ARG A 279 5.62 -12.65 -1.82
CA ARG A 279 6.82 -12.50 -2.66
C ARG A 279 6.46 -12.59 -4.15
N GLY A 280 5.38 -11.90 -4.55
CA GLY A 280 4.86 -11.91 -5.92
C GLY A 280 4.20 -13.21 -6.41
N THR A 281 4.15 -14.27 -5.60
CA THR A 281 3.50 -15.55 -5.95
C THR A 281 2.11 -15.64 -5.35
N TRP A 282 1.11 -16.02 -6.14
CA TRP A 282 -0.25 -16.26 -5.63
C TRP A 282 -0.31 -17.51 -4.75
N MET A 283 -0.83 -17.34 -3.55
CA MET A 283 -1.05 -18.33 -2.51
C MET A 283 -2.53 -18.43 -2.16
N ILE A 284 -2.96 -19.56 -1.61
CA ILE A 284 -4.32 -19.80 -1.13
C ILE A 284 -4.30 -20.92 -0.08
N ASP A 285 -5.33 -20.97 0.78
CA ASP A 285 -5.61 -22.16 1.59
C ASP A 285 -5.79 -23.39 0.69
N ALA A 286 -5.07 -24.46 1.00
CA ALA A 286 -5.15 -25.74 0.30
C ALA A 286 -6.56 -26.33 0.32
N HIS A 287 -7.36 -26.03 1.34
CA HIS A 287 -8.70 -26.56 1.56
C HIS A 287 -9.81 -25.61 1.09
N TYR A 288 -9.48 -24.44 0.54
CA TYR A 288 -10.48 -23.50 0.07
C TYR A 288 -11.40 -24.14 -0.98
N GLY A 289 -12.71 -24.12 -0.71
CA GLY A 289 -13.73 -24.71 -1.58
C GLY A 289 -14.03 -26.20 -1.34
N ASN A 290 -13.33 -26.83 -0.39
CA ASN A 290 -13.56 -28.23 0.02
C ASN A 290 -14.47 -28.36 1.27
N ASP A 291 -15.28 -27.35 1.58
CA ASP A 291 -16.29 -27.43 2.65
C ASP A 291 -17.51 -28.26 2.19
N ALA A 292 -17.24 -29.52 1.86
CA ALA A 292 -18.18 -30.61 1.89
C ALA A 292 -17.47 -31.76 2.64
N GLU A 293 -18.04 -32.15 3.79
CA GLU A 293 -17.63 -33.26 4.68
C GLU A 293 -16.61 -32.91 5.77
N GLY A 294 -17.12 -32.44 6.93
CA GLY A 294 -16.29 -32.22 8.12
C GLY A 294 -16.99 -31.94 9.45
N SER A 295 -18.32 -31.80 9.48
CA SER A 295 -19.11 -31.83 10.71
C SER A 295 -19.86 -33.15 10.80
N VAL A 296 -19.22 -34.13 11.47
CA VAL A 296 -19.86 -35.29 12.09
C VAL A 296 -19.82 -35.08 13.60
#